data_AF-A0A7W9X3X0-F1
#
_entry.id   AF-A0A7W9X3X0-F1
#
_cell.length_a   1.000
_cell.length_b   1.000
_cell.length_c   1.000
_cell.angle_alpha   90.00
_cell.angle_beta   90.00
_cell.angle_gamma   90.00
#
_symmetry.space_group_name_H-M   'P 1'
#
loop_
_entity.id
_entity.type
_entity.pdbx_description
1 polymer ?
#
loop_
_entity_poly.entity_id
_entity_poly.type
_entity_poly.pdbx_seq_one_letter_code
_entity_poly.pdbx_strand_id
1 'polypeptide(L)'
;MSQLDPTGIDNANEDAIGDTGVMTYEEVSGLSNGDLGIPEPYDTGPTGAAPGIAAGPGIAPAPQVPLPIPSLPIPSIPAIKKAVSGCYASSLGSFQLDLRVDVDRNRPMRRVSGDFYQTSGKTKSYFGSFVVDSPTVTVSTTRIVVKGMGRFTFSAGAPVIQVTIPRVNIFQPQAAATLQFFTVNNTPGASYHCPFSSLHFRTVRIETDSVSDVKTTPFSSYNTGSLPSGGSARTVNVVSAFGEAGIGMVPTAGNNVIDVSAAGANATWSNAELHASMQQHFSLWGDLQQWCVWQLVAQQHDLGTGLYGIMFDQQGKQRQGCAVFHAGIGGATAEQHRLQLYTYVHELGHCFNLIRSWRFARTILIRDRTGWHACSVRRRPIWKVAKILKFQISDCPLPKAPPLLIWKISKCRTAH
;
A
#
# COMPACT_ATOMS: atom_id res chain seq x y z
N MET A 1 63.53 -32.80 -8.66
CA MET A 1 62.84 -33.27 -7.44
C MET A 1 61.96 -32.13 -6.95
N SER A 2 60.68 -32.44 -6.64
CA SER A 2 59.63 -31.66 -5.95
C SER A 2 59.24 -30.28 -6.55
N GLN A 3 57.99 -29.84 -6.62
CA GLN A 3 56.73 -30.27 -6.01
C GLN A 3 55.56 -29.60 -6.79
N LEU A 4 54.43 -30.28 -6.93
CA LEU A 4 53.14 -29.71 -7.35
C LEU A 4 52.43 -29.09 -6.14
N ASP A 5 51.76 -27.95 -6.32
CA ASP A 5 50.51 -27.57 -5.64
C ASP A 5 49.76 -26.49 -6.47
N PRO A 6 48.42 -26.47 -6.49
CA PRO A 6 47.60 -26.08 -7.63
C PRO A 6 46.85 -24.77 -7.40
N THR A 7 46.41 -24.15 -8.50
CA THR A 7 45.14 -23.39 -8.60
C THR A 7 45.01 -22.99 -10.07
N GLY A 8 44.51 -23.94 -10.86
CA GLY A 8 44.18 -23.71 -12.25
C GLY A 8 42.98 -22.79 -12.38
N ILE A 9 43.18 -21.64 -13.00
CA ILE A 9 42.18 -20.96 -13.82
C ILE A 9 42.94 -20.46 -15.05
N ASP A 10 42.90 -21.26 -16.11
CA ASP A 10 43.33 -20.83 -17.44
C ASP A 10 42.25 -19.92 -18.05
N ASN A 11 42.71 -18.75 -18.48
CA ASN A 11 41.99 -17.91 -19.42
C ASN A 11 42.12 -18.50 -20.83
N ALA A 12 40.99 -18.70 -21.51
CA ALA A 12 40.93 -18.64 -22.96
C ALA A 12 39.53 -18.19 -23.40
N ASN A 13 39.50 -17.01 -24.04
CA ASN A 13 38.58 -16.65 -25.12
C ASN A 13 38.48 -17.84 -26.11
N GLU A 14 37.42 -18.10 -26.87
CA GLU A 14 36.61 -17.22 -27.70
C GLU A 14 35.53 -18.14 -28.31
N ASP A 15 34.25 -17.79 -28.26
CA ASP A 15 33.26 -18.19 -29.28
C ASP A 15 32.04 -17.28 -29.13
N ALA A 16 32.13 -16.15 -29.83
CA ALA A 16 31.06 -15.19 -30.03
C ALA A 16 30.32 -15.54 -31.32
N ILE A 17 29.04 -15.89 -31.22
CA ILE A 17 28.05 -15.69 -32.29
C ILE A 17 26.77 -15.09 -31.67
N GLY A 18 26.68 -13.77 -31.82
CA GLY A 18 25.50 -12.91 -32.01
C GLY A 18 24.17 -13.23 -31.33
N ASP A 19 23.83 -12.45 -30.29
CA ASP A 19 22.53 -11.78 -30.21
C ASP A 19 22.67 -10.45 -29.45
N THR A 20 22.95 -9.38 -30.19
CA THR A 20 22.92 -8.00 -29.68
C THR A 20 21.47 -7.53 -29.59
N GLY A 21 20.79 -7.94 -28.53
CA GLY A 21 19.47 -7.41 -28.15
C GLY A 21 19.61 -6.05 -27.47
N VAL A 22 19.91 -5.01 -28.25
CA VAL A 22 19.77 -3.60 -27.84
C VAL A 22 18.29 -3.34 -27.54
N MET A 23 17.94 -3.27 -26.25
CA MET A 23 16.59 -2.87 -25.83
C MET A 23 16.48 -1.35 -25.92
N THR A 24 16.00 -0.86 -27.06
CA THR A 24 15.60 0.53 -27.26
C THR A 24 14.39 0.86 -26.37
N TYR A 25 14.45 1.98 -25.64
CA TYR A 25 13.35 2.49 -24.83
C TYR A 25 12.72 3.70 -25.52
N GLU A 26 11.86 3.45 -26.51
CA GLU A 26 10.82 4.41 -26.87
C GLU A 26 9.57 4.03 -26.09
N GLU A 27 9.07 4.92 -25.23
CA GLU A 27 7.63 5.10 -25.01
C GLU A 27 7.40 6.37 -24.17
N VAL A 28 7.18 7.45 -24.93
CA VAL A 28 6.84 8.80 -24.49
C VAL A 28 5.41 8.83 -23.96
N SER A 29 5.21 9.38 -22.76
CA SER A 29 3.92 9.58 -22.11
C SER A 29 3.15 10.75 -22.76
N GLY A 30 2.46 10.48 -23.86
CA GLY A 30 1.60 11.45 -24.54
C GLY A 30 0.19 11.50 -23.96
N LEU A 31 -0.13 12.54 -23.17
CA LEU A 31 -1.51 13.00 -22.94
C LEU A 31 -1.50 14.54 -22.91
N SER A 32 -2.14 15.16 -23.91
CA SER A 32 -2.34 16.61 -24.01
C SER A 32 -3.74 17.00 -23.52
N ASN A 33 -3.86 18.19 -22.92
CA ASN A 33 -5.08 18.70 -22.31
C ASN A 33 -6.11 19.18 -23.34
N GLY A 34 -7.39 18.97 -23.02
CA GLY A 34 -8.52 19.55 -23.74
C GLY A 34 -9.82 19.45 -22.96
N ASP A 35 -10.17 20.59 -22.36
CA ASP A 35 -11.53 21.13 -22.30
C ASP A 35 -12.49 20.72 -21.15
N LEU A 36 -13.20 21.76 -20.68
CA LEU A 36 -14.60 21.82 -20.22
C LEU A 36 -14.84 22.59 -18.90
N GLY A 37 -15.41 23.80 -19.06
CA GLY A 37 -16.82 24.03 -18.69
C GLY A 37 -17.17 24.35 -17.23
N ILE A 38 -17.65 25.59 -17.04
CA ILE A 38 -18.11 26.29 -15.83
C ILE A 38 -19.39 25.65 -15.22
N PRO A 39 -19.61 25.76 -13.88
CA PRO A 39 -20.97 26.13 -13.44
C PRO A 39 -21.05 27.03 -12.18
N GLU A 40 -22.15 27.79 -12.10
CA GLU A 40 -22.72 28.51 -10.95
C GLU A 40 -24.23 28.13 -10.85
N PRO A 41 -24.99 28.48 -9.80
CA PRO A 41 -24.76 28.26 -8.38
C PRO A 41 -25.99 27.65 -7.66
N TYR A 42 -25.87 27.61 -6.34
CA TYR A 42 -26.58 26.89 -5.26
C TYR A 42 -27.85 27.61 -4.78
N ASP A 43 -28.81 26.86 -4.23
CA ASP A 43 -29.91 27.42 -3.42
C ASP A 43 -30.16 26.64 -2.12
N THR A 44 -30.69 27.39 -1.16
CA THR A 44 -30.71 27.26 0.29
C THR A 44 -32.01 26.64 0.80
N GLY A 45 -31.94 25.93 1.94
CA GLY A 45 -33.13 25.36 2.60
C GLY A 45 -33.91 26.40 3.42
N PRO A 46 -35.09 26.04 3.96
CA PRO A 46 -35.74 26.85 4.98
C PRO A 46 -35.88 26.14 6.34
N THR A 47 -35.72 26.96 7.37
CA THR A 47 -36.16 26.80 8.76
C THR A 47 -37.63 27.19 8.92
N GLY A 48 -38.30 26.69 9.97
CA GLY A 48 -39.62 27.19 10.36
C GLY A 48 -40.16 26.50 11.61
N ALA A 49 -40.43 27.28 12.65
CA ALA A 49 -40.93 26.85 13.96
C ALA A 49 -42.26 27.56 14.30
N ALA A 50 -42.85 27.13 15.44
CA ALA A 50 -43.97 27.69 16.21
C ALA A 50 -45.38 27.17 15.85
N PRO A 51 -46.42 27.25 16.73
CA PRO A 51 -46.50 28.01 17.99
C PRO A 51 -47.13 27.28 19.20
N GLY A 52 -47.10 27.93 20.38
CA GLY A 52 -47.79 27.51 21.60
C GLY A 52 -49.14 28.21 21.82
N ILE A 53 -49.92 27.72 22.79
CA ILE A 53 -51.05 28.45 23.44
C ILE A 53 -51.15 28.01 24.91
N ALA A 54 -51.35 28.98 25.79
CA ALA A 54 -51.66 28.82 27.21
C ALA A 54 -53.16 29.06 27.49
N ALA A 55 -53.74 28.44 28.52
CA ALA A 55 -54.65 29.07 29.48
C ALA A 55 -55.18 28.10 30.55
N GLY A 56 -55.10 28.52 31.81
CA GLY A 56 -56.25 28.52 32.73
C GLY A 56 -56.33 27.41 33.79
N PRO A 57 -56.76 27.72 35.04
CA PRO A 57 -56.37 27.00 36.25
C PRO A 57 -57.47 26.08 36.81
N GLY A 58 -57.09 24.94 37.40
CA GLY A 58 -58.05 24.05 38.05
C GLY A 58 -57.41 23.00 38.95
N ILE A 59 -57.66 23.16 40.26
CA ILE A 59 -57.85 22.14 41.30
C ILE A 59 -56.75 21.06 41.43
N ALA A 60 -55.98 21.14 42.50
CA ALA A 60 -54.95 20.15 42.88
C ALA A 60 -55.58 18.77 43.21
N PRO A 61 -55.19 17.68 42.53
CA PRO A 61 -55.50 16.33 42.96
C PRO A 61 -54.49 15.85 44.01
N ALA A 62 -54.96 14.99 44.92
CA ALA A 62 -54.18 14.33 45.97
C ALA A 62 -52.95 13.55 45.43
N PRO A 63 -51.93 13.26 46.26
CA PRO A 63 -50.68 12.65 45.79
C PRO A 63 -50.95 11.23 45.28
N GLN A 64 -50.88 11.04 43.97
CA GLN A 64 -50.84 9.70 43.37
C GLN A 64 -49.44 9.12 43.59
N VAL A 65 -49.37 7.95 44.23
CA VAL A 65 -48.16 7.13 44.29
C VAL A 65 -47.71 6.84 42.86
N PRO A 66 -46.46 7.11 42.46
CA PRO A 66 -46.01 6.85 41.10
C PRO A 66 -46.13 5.36 40.79
N LEU A 67 -46.94 5.01 39.79
CA LEU A 67 -46.89 3.68 39.19
C LEU A 67 -45.47 3.46 38.64
N PRO A 68 -44.86 2.27 38.84
CA PRO A 68 -43.55 1.98 38.28
C PRO A 68 -43.64 2.08 36.75
N ILE A 69 -42.89 3.03 36.18
CA ILE A 69 -42.75 3.20 34.75
C ILE A 69 -42.19 1.87 34.20
N PRO A 70 -42.85 1.20 33.24
CA PRO A 70 -42.27 0.04 32.58
C PRO A 70 -40.94 0.49 31.97
N SER A 71 -39.83 -0.13 32.39
CA SER A 71 -38.53 0.14 31.80
C SER A 71 -38.61 -0.23 30.32
N LEU A 72 -38.73 0.79 29.45
CA LEU A 72 -38.57 0.60 28.02
C LEU A 72 -37.17 0.00 27.83
N PRO A 73 -37.04 -1.17 27.17
CA PRO A 73 -35.73 -1.72 26.87
C PRO A 73 -34.99 -0.68 26.04
N ILE A 74 -33.96 -0.07 26.64
CA ILE A 74 -33.06 0.83 25.93
C ILE A 74 -32.53 0.01 24.74
N PRO A 75 -32.78 0.42 23.49
CA PRO A 75 -32.25 -0.30 22.34
C PRO A 75 -30.74 -0.36 22.51
N SER A 76 -30.20 -1.58 22.62
CA SER A 76 -28.78 -1.79 22.80
C SER A 76 -28.08 -1.19 21.59
N ILE A 77 -27.41 -0.05 21.77
CA ILE A 77 -26.58 0.53 20.71
C ILE A 77 -25.56 -0.55 20.35
N PRO A 78 -25.52 -1.06 19.10
CA PRO A 78 -24.59 -2.12 18.74
C PRO A 78 -23.17 -1.63 19.02
N ALA A 79 -22.50 -2.28 19.97
CA ALA A 79 -21.19 -1.85 20.42
C ALA A 79 -20.20 -1.96 19.25
N ILE A 80 -19.81 -0.80 18.71
CA ILE A 80 -18.83 -0.72 17.63
C ILE A 80 -17.53 -1.37 18.13
N LYS A 81 -17.05 -2.37 17.39
CA LYS A 81 -15.83 -3.10 17.70
C LYS A 81 -14.64 -2.47 16.98
N LYS A 82 -13.47 -2.49 17.61
CA LYS A 82 -12.21 -2.10 16.94
C LYS A 82 -11.86 -3.09 15.83
N ALA A 83 -11.26 -2.56 14.77
CA ALA A 83 -10.59 -3.38 13.77
C ALA A 83 -9.36 -4.06 14.42
N VAL A 84 -9.08 -5.31 14.05
CA VAL A 84 -7.94 -6.09 14.53
C VAL A 84 -6.72 -5.97 13.61
N SER A 85 -6.89 -5.40 12.43
CA SER A 85 -5.75 -5.26 11.51
C SER A 85 -4.69 -4.32 12.09
N GLY A 86 -3.42 -4.69 11.99
CA GLY A 86 -2.27 -3.90 12.44
C GLY A 86 -1.02 -4.75 12.62
N CYS A 87 -0.03 -4.19 13.33
CA CYS A 87 1.19 -4.86 13.74
C CYS A 87 1.15 -5.21 15.23
N TYR A 88 1.64 -6.40 15.53
CA TYR A 88 1.74 -7.01 16.84
C TYR A 88 3.17 -7.49 17.03
N ALA A 89 3.75 -7.32 18.21
CA ALA A 89 5.14 -7.69 18.45
C ALA A 89 5.23 -8.66 19.63
N SER A 90 6.18 -9.60 19.58
CA SER A 90 6.42 -10.56 20.65
C SER A 90 7.88 -10.99 20.64
N SER A 91 8.34 -11.54 21.76
CA SER A 91 9.59 -12.29 21.86
C SER A 91 9.34 -13.66 22.49
N LEU A 92 10.06 -14.68 22.03
CA LEU A 92 10.06 -16.02 22.61
C LEU A 92 11.47 -16.62 22.48
N GLY A 93 12.11 -16.93 23.62
CA GLY A 93 13.51 -17.35 23.62
C GLY A 93 14.41 -16.30 22.99
N SER A 94 15.27 -16.72 22.06
CA SER A 94 16.17 -15.85 21.29
C SER A 94 15.52 -15.23 20.05
N PHE A 95 14.21 -15.35 19.86
CA PHE A 95 13.52 -14.80 18.68
C PHE A 95 12.58 -13.65 19.04
N GLN A 96 12.70 -12.55 18.31
CA GLN A 96 11.67 -11.51 18.20
C GLN A 96 10.82 -11.76 16.95
N LEU A 97 9.52 -11.51 17.07
CA LEU A 97 8.53 -11.62 16.02
C LEU A 97 7.78 -10.29 15.87
N ASP A 98 7.70 -9.82 14.64
CA ASP A 98 6.79 -8.74 14.23
C ASP A 98 5.67 -9.34 13.35
N LEU A 99 4.48 -9.53 13.92
CA LEU A 99 3.29 -10.10 13.30
C LEU A 99 2.41 -9.00 12.69
N ARG A 100 1.96 -9.19 11.45
CA ARG A 100 1.12 -8.25 10.70
C ARG A 100 -0.15 -8.94 10.27
N VAL A 101 -1.30 -8.34 10.59
CA VAL A 101 -2.63 -8.88 10.32
C VAL A 101 -3.41 -7.84 9.51
N ASP A 102 -3.85 -8.15 8.29
CA ASP A 102 -4.70 -7.26 7.46
C ASP A 102 -5.96 -8.01 6.99
N VAL A 103 -7.03 -7.93 7.78
CA VAL A 103 -8.25 -8.75 7.57
C VAL A 103 -9.57 -7.99 7.62
N ASP A 104 -9.64 -6.82 8.27
CA ASP A 104 -10.91 -6.15 8.59
C ASP A 104 -10.93 -4.62 8.45
N ARG A 105 -9.82 -3.99 8.02
CA ARG A 105 -9.80 -2.56 7.66
C ARG A 105 -10.43 -2.29 6.29
N ASN A 106 -10.51 -1.01 5.92
CA ASN A 106 -10.93 -0.62 4.58
C ASN A 106 -10.05 -1.30 3.52
N ARG A 107 -10.69 -2.08 2.63
CA ARG A 107 -10.04 -2.84 1.54
C ARG A 107 -8.87 -3.72 2.05
N PRO A 108 -9.13 -4.69 2.93
CA PRO A 108 -8.06 -5.51 3.50
C PRO A 108 -7.50 -6.44 2.41
N MET A 109 -6.19 -6.69 2.45
CA MET A 109 -5.56 -7.67 1.57
C MET A 109 -5.94 -9.11 1.93
N ARG A 110 -6.54 -9.32 3.12
CA ARG A 110 -6.82 -10.63 3.71
C ARG A 110 -5.54 -11.44 3.80
N ARG A 111 -4.55 -10.89 4.50
CA ARG A 111 -3.24 -11.53 4.66
C ARG A 111 -2.78 -11.46 6.11
N VAL A 112 -1.96 -12.44 6.46
CA VAL A 112 -1.14 -12.42 7.67
C VAL A 112 0.30 -12.61 7.26
N SER A 113 1.23 -11.89 7.87
CA SER A 113 2.65 -12.10 7.64
C SER A 113 3.41 -11.85 8.94
N GLY A 114 4.64 -12.32 9.02
CA GLY A 114 5.51 -11.98 10.14
C GLY A 114 6.97 -12.09 9.80
N ASP A 115 7.78 -11.25 10.44
CA ASP A 115 9.24 -11.30 10.35
C ASP A 115 9.79 -11.82 11.68
N PHE A 116 10.71 -12.78 11.59
CA PHE A 116 11.49 -13.28 12.69
C PHE A 116 12.87 -12.65 12.68
N TYR A 117 13.32 -12.31 13.88
CA TYR A 117 14.65 -11.81 14.12
C TYR A 117 15.28 -12.60 15.26
N GLN A 118 16.54 -12.98 15.10
CA GLN A 118 17.30 -13.60 16.16
C GLN A 118 17.97 -12.51 17.00
N THR A 119 17.86 -12.61 18.31
CA THR A 119 18.45 -11.70 19.27
C THR A 119 19.59 -12.44 20.00
N SER A 120 20.80 -11.89 19.91
CA SER A 120 21.97 -12.34 20.65
C SER A 120 22.59 -11.13 21.34
N GLY A 121 22.49 -11.08 22.68
CA GLY A 121 22.84 -9.89 23.45
C GLY A 121 22.02 -8.68 23.00
N LYS A 122 22.70 -7.62 22.55
CA LYS A 122 22.06 -6.40 22.00
C LYS A 122 21.88 -6.44 20.49
N THR A 123 22.35 -7.48 19.81
CA THR A 123 22.32 -7.58 18.36
C THR A 123 21.05 -8.29 17.91
N LYS A 124 20.33 -7.68 16.96
CA LYS A 124 19.15 -8.23 16.31
C LYS A 124 19.47 -8.48 14.83
N SER A 125 19.44 -9.73 14.40
CA SER A 125 19.65 -10.13 12.99
C SER A 125 18.35 -10.67 12.40
N TYR A 126 18.09 -10.40 11.12
CA TYR A 126 16.94 -10.97 10.42
C TYR A 126 17.15 -12.48 10.22
N PHE A 127 16.16 -13.29 10.60
CA PHE A 127 16.22 -14.75 10.47
C PHE A 127 15.38 -15.23 9.28
N GLY A 128 14.16 -14.70 9.14
CA GLY A 128 13.26 -15.14 8.08
C GLY A 128 11.87 -14.56 8.25
N SER A 129 10.97 -14.89 7.33
CA SER A 129 9.59 -14.41 7.37
C SER A 129 8.61 -15.46 6.89
N PHE A 130 7.33 -15.18 7.11
CA PHE A 130 6.23 -15.94 6.55
C PHE A 130 5.14 -15.03 6.01
N VAL A 131 4.34 -15.59 5.08
CA VAL A 131 3.09 -14.97 4.62
C VAL A 131 2.00 -16.03 4.47
N VAL A 132 0.78 -15.65 4.81
CA VAL A 132 -0.46 -16.37 4.54
C VAL A 132 -1.26 -15.53 3.56
N ASP A 133 -1.25 -15.93 2.29
CA ASP A 133 -1.81 -15.12 1.19
C ASP A 133 -3.35 -15.17 1.11
N SER A 134 -3.99 -16.20 1.67
CA SER A 134 -5.45 -16.39 1.64
C SER A 134 -5.92 -17.20 2.86
N PRO A 135 -5.85 -16.63 4.07
CA PRO A 135 -6.32 -17.28 5.28
C PRO A 135 -7.85 -17.37 5.30
N THR A 136 -8.36 -18.38 5.99
CA THR A 136 -9.75 -18.41 6.45
C THR A 136 -9.89 -17.49 7.65
N VAL A 137 -10.84 -16.54 7.58
CA VAL A 137 -11.15 -15.60 8.66
C VAL A 137 -12.51 -15.94 9.23
N THR A 138 -12.54 -16.32 10.50
CA THR A 138 -13.77 -16.60 11.26
C THR A 138 -13.97 -15.50 12.30
N VAL A 139 -15.12 -14.84 12.25
CA VAL A 139 -15.45 -13.74 13.16
C VAL A 139 -16.58 -14.19 14.09
N SER A 140 -16.34 -14.16 15.39
CA SER A 140 -17.38 -14.32 16.41
C SER A 140 -17.70 -12.98 17.09
N THR A 141 -18.61 -13.01 18.06
CA THR A 141 -18.93 -11.85 18.92
C THR A 141 -17.74 -11.43 19.77
N THR A 142 -16.90 -12.37 20.20
CA THR A 142 -15.83 -12.16 21.18
C THR A 142 -14.42 -12.19 20.58
N ARG A 143 -14.21 -12.77 19.40
CA ARG A 143 -12.88 -12.91 18.80
C ARG A 143 -12.90 -13.04 17.28
N ILE A 144 -11.74 -12.82 16.66
CA ILE A 144 -11.44 -13.14 15.27
C ILE A 144 -10.37 -14.24 15.27
N VAL A 145 -10.59 -15.26 14.45
CA VAL A 145 -9.62 -16.36 14.22
C VAL A 145 -9.24 -16.35 12.75
N VAL A 146 -7.95 -16.26 12.48
CA VAL A 146 -7.37 -16.25 11.14
C VAL A 146 -6.49 -17.48 11.01
N LYS A 147 -6.86 -18.44 10.16
CA LYS A 147 -6.12 -19.70 9.98
C LYS A 147 -5.74 -19.93 8.52
N GLY A 148 -4.51 -20.38 8.27
CA GLY A 148 -4.08 -20.74 6.92
C GLY A 148 -2.70 -21.35 6.85
N MET A 149 -2.34 -21.86 5.68
CA MET A 149 -1.00 -22.39 5.41
C MET A 149 -0.04 -21.21 5.17
N GLY A 150 1.05 -21.16 5.93
CA GLY A 150 2.11 -20.17 5.76
C GLY A 150 3.12 -20.62 4.70
N ARG A 151 3.59 -19.68 3.89
CA ARG A 151 4.79 -19.81 3.08
C ARG A 151 5.93 -19.10 3.78
N PHE A 152 6.98 -19.85 4.10
CA PHE A 152 8.13 -19.39 4.88
C PHE A 152 9.35 -19.20 3.99
N THR A 153 10.28 -18.35 4.41
CA THR A 153 11.60 -18.21 3.78
C THR A 153 12.60 -19.28 4.24
N PHE A 154 12.19 -20.19 5.12
CA PHE A 154 12.97 -21.28 5.67
C PHE A 154 12.08 -22.53 5.81
N SER A 155 12.69 -23.69 6.05
CA SER A 155 11.95 -24.94 6.28
C SER A 155 11.27 -24.91 7.66
N ALA A 156 9.94 -24.76 7.67
CA ALA A 156 9.15 -24.69 8.91
C ALA A 156 8.50 -26.05 9.23
N GLY A 157 8.83 -26.63 10.39
CA GLY A 157 8.22 -27.89 10.84
C GLY A 157 6.72 -27.78 11.17
N ALA A 158 6.22 -26.57 11.44
CA ALA A 158 4.83 -26.28 11.76
C ALA A 158 4.29 -25.12 10.89
N PRO A 159 3.98 -25.36 9.59
CA PRO A 159 3.67 -24.31 8.65
C PRO A 159 2.23 -23.79 8.71
N VAL A 160 1.33 -24.46 9.44
CA VAL A 160 -0.06 -24.02 9.59
C VAL A 160 -0.12 -22.95 10.67
N ILE A 161 -0.70 -21.80 10.34
CA ILE A 161 -0.73 -20.62 11.21
C ILE A 161 -2.16 -20.36 11.66
N GLN A 162 -2.33 -20.07 12.94
CA GLN A 162 -3.58 -19.58 13.51
C GLN A 162 -3.31 -18.33 14.35
N VAL A 163 -4.01 -17.24 14.04
CA VAL A 163 -4.00 -16.01 14.84
C VAL A 163 -5.38 -15.83 15.46
N THR A 164 -5.43 -15.71 16.78
CA THR A 164 -6.66 -15.42 17.52
C THR A 164 -6.56 -14.04 18.17
N ILE A 165 -7.53 -13.16 17.93
CA ILE A 165 -7.54 -11.80 18.46
C ILE A 165 -8.90 -11.53 19.13
N PRO A 166 -8.94 -11.22 20.44
CA PRO A 166 -10.17 -10.80 21.10
C PRO A 166 -10.73 -9.51 20.48
N ARG A 167 -12.06 -9.45 20.32
CA ARG A 167 -12.76 -8.26 19.82
C ARG A 167 -13.14 -7.36 20.96
N VAL A 168 -12.51 -6.20 21.00
CA VAL A 168 -12.73 -5.18 22.01
C VAL A 168 -13.59 -4.04 21.49
N ASN A 169 -14.25 -3.33 22.40
CA ASN A 169 -15.01 -2.13 22.05
C ASN A 169 -14.07 -0.98 21.70
N ILE A 170 -14.57 0.03 20.97
CA ILE A 170 -13.77 1.21 20.57
C ILE A 170 -13.16 2.00 21.74
N PHE A 171 -13.71 1.88 22.95
CA PHE A 171 -13.21 2.54 24.16
C PHE A 171 -12.15 1.74 24.93
N GLN A 172 -11.87 0.50 24.52
CA GLN A 172 -10.91 -0.38 25.18
C GLN A 172 -9.55 -0.35 24.46
N PRO A 173 -8.42 -0.60 25.15
CA PRO A 173 -7.14 -0.78 24.48
C PRO A 173 -7.19 -1.94 23.50
N GLN A 174 -6.37 -1.89 22.46
CA GLN A 174 -6.32 -2.95 21.44
C GLN A 174 -5.86 -4.26 22.08
N ALA A 175 -6.62 -5.34 21.89
CA ALA A 175 -6.28 -6.63 22.46
C ALA A 175 -5.04 -7.23 21.80
N ALA A 176 -4.25 -7.98 22.59
CA ALA A 176 -3.16 -8.79 22.09
C ALA A 176 -3.66 -9.92 21.18
N ALA A 177 -2.83 -10.30 20.21
CA ALA A 177 -3.04 -11.47 19.37
C ALA A 177 -2.35 -12.70 19.99
N THR A 178 -2.94 -13.87 19.82
CA THR A 178 -2.28 -15.16 20.07
C THR A 178 -1.98 -15.80 18.73
N LEU A 179 -0.69 -15.92 18.41
CA LEU A 179 -0.21 -16.61 17.22
C LEU A 179 0.22 -18.03 17.60
N GLN A 180 -0.32 -19.02 16.91
CA GLN A 180 0.00 -20.42 17.11
C GLN A 180 0.40 -21.06 15.78
N PHE A 181 1.46 -21.85 15.83
CA PHE A 181 1.91 -22.68 14.72
C PHE A 181 1.43 -24.11 14.93
N PHE A 182 1.13 -24.82 13.84
CA PHE A 182 0.73 -26.21 13.85
C PHE A 182 1.41 -26.96 12.71
N THR A 183 1.69 -28.25 12.92
CA THR A 183 2.05 -29.15 11.83
C THR A 183 0.87 -29.32 10.88
N VAL A 184 1.11 -29.89 9.70
CA VAL A 184 0.03 -30.23 8.75
C VAL A 184 -0.98 -31.23 9.34
N ASN A 185 -0.54 -32.03 10.32
CA ASN A 185 -1.38 -32.98 11.07
C ASN A 185 -2.03 -32.33 12.31
N ASN A 186 -2.02 -31.00 12.39
CA ASN A 186 -2.64 -30.20 13.45
C ASN A 186 -2.04 -30.44 14.86
N THR A 187 -0.80 -30.92 14.93
CA THR A 187 -0.03 -30.98 16.18
C THR A 187 0.47 -29.57 16.53
N PRO A 188 0.31 -29.08 17.78
CA PRO A 188 0.78 -27.77 18.18
C PRO A 188 2.29 -27.61 18.05
N GLY A 189 2.73 -26.47 17.51
CA GLY A 189 4.09 -25.98 17.52
C GLY A 189 4.26 -24.80 18.48
N ALA A 190 5.12 -23.84 18.12
CA ALA A 190 5.35 -22.64 18.92
C ALA A 190 4.07 -21.77 19.06
N SER A 191 3.99 -21.02 20.16
CA SER A 191 2.91 -20.07 20.43
C SER A 191 3.48 -18.76 20.96
N TYR A 192 3.00 -17.65 20.41
CA TYR A 192 3.41 -16.29 20.76
C TYR A 192 2.20 -15.51 21.28
N HIS A 193 2.40 -14.81 22.40
CA HIS A 193 1.48 -13.78 22.87
C HIS A 193 1.98 -12.43 22.36
N CYS A 194 1.29 -11.84 21.40
CA CYS A 194 1.74 -10.66 20.69
C CYS A 194 0.87 -9.45 21.07
N PRO A 195 1.30 -8.61 22.03
CA PRO A 195 0.69 -7.30 22.26
C PRO A 195 0.58 -6.48 20.97
N PHE A 196 -0.47 -5.68 20.88
CA PHE A 196 -0.62 -4.73 19.79
C PHE A 196 0.48 -3.66 19.85
N SER A 197 1.12 -3.41 18.72
CA SER A 197 2.24 -2.47 18.62
C SER A 197 1.86 -1.22 17.82
N SER A 198 1.27 -1.38 16.63
CA SER A 198 1.02 -0.23 15.75
C SER A 198 -0.13 -0.49 14.78
N LEU A 199 -0.80 0.58 14.35
CA LEU A 199 -1.75 0.50 13.25
C LEU A 199 -1.06 0.30 11.90
N HIS A 200 0.23 0.62 11.78
CA HIS A 200 1.00 0.40 10.57
C HIS A 200 1.62 -0.99 10.58
N PHE A 201 1.50 -1.72 9.47
CA PHE A 201 2.12 -3.04 9.29
C PHE A 201 3.65 -2.95 9.27
N ARG A 202 4.16 -1.80 8.85
CA ARG A 202 5.58 -1.51 8.81
C ARG A 202 5.80 -0.01 8.91
N THR A 203 6.93 0.37 9.48
CA THR A 203 7.40 1.75 9.53
C THR A 203 8.57 1.91 8.56
N VAL A 204 8.57 3.00 7.80
CA VAL A 204 9.63 3.37 6.86
C VAL A 204 10.08 4.79 7.19
N ARG A 205 11.39 5.01 7.30
CA ARG A 205 11.95 6.35 7.40
C ARG A 205 12.13 6.91 5.99
N ILE A 206 11.64 8.11 5.75
CA ILE A 206 11.76 8.77 4.45
C ILE A 206 12.47 10.11 4.60
N GLU A 207 13.39 10.36 3.70
CA GLU A 207 14.04 11.64 3.53
C GLU A 207 13.68 12.20 2.15
N THR A 208 13.37 13.49 2.06
CA THR A 208 12.97 14.11 0.80
C THR A 208 13.74 15.41 0.61
N ASP A 209 14.72 15.35 -0.28
CA ASP A 209 15.53 16.49 -0.67
C ASP A 209 15.03 17.10 -1.97
N SER A 210 15.42 18.35 -2.23
CA SER A 210 15.15 19.03 -3.49
C SER A 210 16.43 19.63 -4.06
N VAL A 211 16.51 19.75 -5.38
CA VAL A 211 17.62 20.41 -6.05
C VAL A 211 17.30 21.91 -6.20
N SER A 212 18.31 22.75 -6.03
CA SER A 212 18.21 24.22 -6.06
C SER A 212 17.66 24.80 -7.37
N ASP A 213 17.75 24.07 -8.49
CA ASP A 213 17.28 24.50 -9.80
C ASP A 213 15.81 24.12 -10.09
N VAL A 214 15.15 23.43 -9.15
CA VAL A 214 13.74 23.05 -9.28
C VAL A 214 12.87 24.32 -9.33
N LYS A 215 12.23 24.53 -10.49
CA LYS A 215 11.50 25.77 -10.81
C LYS A 215 10.11 25.89 -10.17
N THR A 216 9.60 24.79 -9.62
CA THR A 216 8.25 24.73 -9.04
C THR A 216 8.33 24.17 -7.62
N THR A 217 7.43 24.61 -6.74
CA THR A 217 7.45 24.15 -5.34
C THR A 217 7.35 22.61 -5.29
N PRO A 218 8.24 21.93 -4.53
CA PRO A 218 8.13 20.50 -4.28
C PRO A 218 6.74 20.12 -3.76
N PHE A 219 6.26 18.95 -4.18
CA PHE A 219 4.91 18.50 -3.83
C PHE A 219 4.72 18.40 -2.31
N SER A 220 3.71 19.08 -1.78
CA SER A 220 3.37 19.06 -0.36
C SER A 220 2.13 18.20 -0.07
N SER A 221 1.02 18.46 -0.76
CA SER A 221 -0.25 17.76 -0.60
C SER A 221 -1.20 18.04 -1.76
N TYR A 222 -2.24 17.22 -1.86
CA TYR A 222 -3.29 17.33 -2.87
C TYR A 222 -4.67 17.09 -2.23
N ASN A 223 -5.62 17.99 -2.46
CA ASN A 223 -7.02 17.77 -2.11
C ASN A 223 -7.70 16.91 -3.19
N THR A 224 -8.03 15.67 -2.83
CA THR A 224 -8.68 14.69 -3.72
C THR A 224 -10.10 15.10 -4.16
N GLY A 225 -10.71 16.11 -3.55
CA GLY A 225 -11.98 16.70 -4.02
C GLY A 225 -11.83 17.70 -5.17
N SER A 226 -10.61 18.14 -5.48
CA SER A 226 -10.36 19.14 -6.54
C SER A 226 -10.62 18.59 -7.94
N LEU A 227 -10.56 17.27 -8.09
CA LEU A 227 -10.95 16.55 -9.29
C LEU A 227 -11.81 15.37 -8.88
N PRO A 228 -12.63 14.83 -9.80
CA PRO A 228 -13.38 13.62 -9.51
C PRO A 228 -12.43 12.50 -9.03
N SER A 229 -12.62 11.97 -7.81
CA SER A 229 -11.79 10.90 -7.21
C SER A 229 -12.50 9.61 -6.75
N GLY A 230 -13.84 9.55 -6.79
CA GLY A 230 -14.62 8.33 -6.55
C GLY A 230 -14.67 7.88 -5.08
N GLY A 231 -14.19 8.72 -4.17
CA GLY A 231 -14.26 8.56 -2.72
C GLY A 231 -14.52 9.91 -2.04
N SER A 232 -14.59 9.90 -0.70
CA SER A 232 -14.72 11.12 0.07
C SER A 232 -13.51 12.03 -0.14
N ALA A 233 -13.79 13.31 -0.45
CA ALA A 233 -12.78 14.34 -0.57
C ALA A 233 -11.96 14.45 0.72
N ARG A 234 -10.64 14.52 0.55
CA ARG A 234 -9.66 14.67 1.63
C ARG A 234 -8.32 15.11 1.06
N THR A 235 -7.52 15.73 1.91
CA THR A 235 -6.14 16.09 1.58
C THR A 235 -5.21 14.91 1.81
N VAL A 236 -4.40 14.59 0.81
CA VAL A 236 -3.44 13.48 0.82
C VAL A 236 -2.07 14.00 0.40
N ASN A 237 -1.03 13.51 1.06
CA ASN A 237 0.38 13.68 0.73
C ASN A 237 1.06 12.31 0.65
N VAL A 238 2.36 12.26 0.36
CA VAL A 238 3.10 10.98 0.27
C VAL A 238 2.96 10.15 1.55
N VAL A 239 3.17 10.77 2.71
CA VAL A 239 3.09 10.11 4.02
C VAL A 239 1.70 9.51 4.28
N SER A 240 0.64 10.30 4.10
CA SER A 240 -0.74 9.84 4.33
C SER A 240 -1.22 8.85 3.27
N ALA A 241 -0.75 8.93 2.02
CA ALA A 241 -1.06 7.94 0.99
C ALA A 241 -0.57 6.53 1.38
N PHE A 242 0.66 6.43 1.88
CA PHE A 242 1.19 5.18 2.42
C PHE A 242 0.54 4.80 3.77
N GLY A 243 0.23 5.79 4.62
CA GLY A 243 -0.48 5.59 5.89
C GLY A 243 -1.86 4.93 5.70
N GLU A 244 -2.62 5.37 4.70
CA GLU A 244 -3.90 4.75 4.32
C GLU A 244 -3.75 3.29 3.84
N ALA A 245 -2.59 2.96 3.24
CA ALA A 245 -2.24 1.59 2.88
C ALA A 245 -1.71 0.78 4.07
N GLY A 246 -1.51 1.40 5.23
CA GLY A 246 -1.01 0.77 6.45
C GLY A 246 0.51 0.77 6.58
N ILE A 247 1.23 1.62 5.85
CA ILE A 247 2.68 1.83 6.01
C ILE A 247 2.91 3.17 6.69
N GLY A 248 3.58 3.15 7.84
CA GLY A 248 3.89 4.34 8.62
C GLY A 248 5.14 5.00 8.07
N MET A 249 4.98 6.05 7.28
CA MET A 249 6.11 6.83 6.79
C MET A 249 6.49 7.87 7.86
N VAL A 250 7.77 7.90 8.22
CA VAL A 250 8.32 8.83 9.21
C VAL A 250 9.35 9.72 8.49
N PRO A 251 8.99 10.98 8.19
CA PRO A 251 9.94 11.94 7.65
C PRO A 251 11.14 12.12 8.58
N THR A 252 12.34 12.18 8.02
CA THR A 252 13.56 12.59 8.73
C THR A 252 13.76 14.11 8.61
N ALA A 253 14.74 14.64 9.35
CA ALA A 253 15.05 16.06 9.33
C ALA A 253 15.80 16.52 8.06
N GLY A 254 16.20 15.61 7.18
CA GLY A 254 16.97 15.92 5.96
C GLY A 254 16.11 16.44 4.82
N ASN A 255 15.48 17.60 4.98
CA ASN A 255 14.82 18.30 3.86
C ASN A 255 15.79 19.37 3.33
N ASN A 256 16.90 18.94 2.75
CA ASN A 256 17.95 19.80 2.25
C ASN A 256 17.62 20.29 0.83
N VAL A 257 18.19 21.46 0.52
CA VAL A 257 18.30 21.94 -0.85
C VAL A 257 19.71 21.60 -1.33
N ILE A 258 19.81 20.71 -2.30
CA ILE A 258 21.06 20.26 -2.92
C ILE A 258 21.40 21.21 -4.06
N ASP A 259 22.66 21.67 -4.11
CA ASP A 259 23.12 22.52 -5.20
C ASP A 259 23.10 21.77 -6.53
N VAL A 260 22.67 22.44 -7.61
CA VAL A 260 22.55 21.81 -8.95
C VAL A 260 23.90 21.34 -9.51
N SER A 261 25.02 21.85 -9.00
CA SER A 261 26.36 21.34 -9.32
C SER A 261 26.55 19.85 -9.03
N ALA A 262 25.73 19.25 -8.15
CA ALA A 262 25.71 17.81 -7.93
C ALA A 262 25.21 17.00 -9.15
N ALA A 263 24.52 17.63 -10.09
CA ALA A 263 24.05 17.05 -11.35
C ALA A 263 25.09 17.13 -12.49
N GLY A 264 26.34 17.50 -12.20
CA GLY A 264 27.36 17.66 -13.23
C GLY A 264 27.18 18.90 -14.10
N ALA A 265 27.95 18.97 -15.20
CA ALA A 265 28.11 20.19 -16.00
C ALA A 265 26.90 20.53 -16.89
N ASN A 266 26.08 19.54 -17.24
CA ASN A 266 24.88 19.68 -18.06
C ASN A 266 23.63 20.08 -17.25
N ALA A 267 23.72 20.13 -15.91
CA ALA A 267 22.60 20.42 -15.01
C ALA A 267 21.38 19.51 -15.22
N THR A 268 21.61 18.28 -15.68
CA THR A 268 20.62 17.21 -15.78
C THR A 268 21.17 15.95 -15.17
N TRP A 269 20.28 15.12 -14.64
CA TRP A 269 20.69 14.00 -13.81
C TRP A 269 20.80 12.70 -14.62
N SER A 270 21.94 12.02 -14.50
CA SER A 270 22.09 10.60 -14.83
C SER A 270 21.78 9.70 -13.62
N ASN A 271 21.51 8.41 -13.84
CA ASN A 271 21.35 7.44 -12.75
C ASN A 271 22.60 7.32 -11.85
N ALA A 272 23.80 7.52 -12.41
CA ALA A 272 25.04 7.43 -11.67
C ALA A 272 25.20 8.63 -10.72
N GLU A 273 24.92 9.85 -11.20
CA GLU A 273 24.93 11.06 -10.38
C GLU A 273 23.85 11.03 -9.30
N LEU A 274 22.65 10.53 -9.62
CA LEU A 274 21.60 10.32 -8.63
C LEU A 274 22.04 9.37 -7.51
N HIS A 275 22.70 8.26 -7.87
CA HIS A 275 23.22 7.32 -6.87
C HIS A 275 24.34 7.94 -6.03
N ALA A 276 25.30 8.63 -6.65
CA ALA A 276 26.38 9.32 -5.94
C ALA A 276 25.84 10.39 -4.99
N SER A 277 24.86 11.19 -5.44
CA SER A 277 24.19 12.21 -4.63
C SER A 277 23.46 11.58 -3.44
N MET A 278 22.76 10.46 -3.63
CA MET A 278 22.16 9.73 -2.51
C MET A 278 23.21 9.31 -1.49
N GLN A 279 24.34 8.73 -1.90
CA GLN A 279 25.40 8.31 -0.99
C GLN A 279 25.96 9.48 -0.17
N GLN A 280 26.02 10.67 -0.76
CA GLN A 280 26.56 11.86 -0.13
C GLN A 280 25.57 12.58 0.79
N HIS A 281 24.29 12.64 0.41
CA HIS A 281 23.32 13.53 1.05
C HIS A 281 22.29 12.80 1.92
N PHE A 282 21.97 11.54 1.62
CA PHE A 282 20.97 10.82 2.38
C PHE A 282 21.48 10.48 3.78
N SER A 283 20.92 11.12 4.81
CA SER A 283 21.42 11.04 6.19
C SER A 283 21.36 9.64 6.80
N LEU A 284 20.49 8.77 6.26
CA LEU A 284 20.33 7.39 6.67
C LEU A 284 20.92 6.40 5.66
N TRP A 285 21.72 6.88 4.71
CA TRP A 285 22.33 6.01 3.73
C TRP A 285 23.18 4.93 4.39
N GLY A 286 23.11 3.74 3.81
CA GLY A 286 23.96 2.63 4.17
C GLY A 286 23.66 1.42 3.30
N ASP A 287 24.71 0.73 2.84
CA ASP A 287 24.60 -0.49 2.04
C ASP A 287 24.17 -1.71 2.88
N LEU A 288 22.97 -1.63 3.42
CA LEU A 288 22.36 -2.56 4.36
C LEU A 288 20.87 -2.71 4.05
N GLN A 289 20.29 -3.85 4.42
CA GLN A 289 18.86 -4.05 4.31
C GLN A 289 18.14 -3.23 5.38
N GLN A 290 17.55 -2.11 4.99
CA GLN A 290 16.85 -1.20 5.88
C GLN A 290 15.56 -0.66 5.28
N TRP A 291 14.66 -0.21 6.15
CA TRP A 291 13.41 0.47 5.78
C TRP A 291 13.61 1.99 5.85
N CYS A 292 14.62 2.47 5.13
CA CYS A 292 14.97 3.87 4.99
C CYS A 292 15.04 4.16 3.49
N VAL A 293 14.36 5.21 3.04
CA VAL A 293 14.28 5.59 1.63
C VAL A 293 14.55 7.09 1.46
N TRP A 294 15.13 7.43 0.33
CA TRP A 294 15.44 8.78 -0.08
C TRP A 294 14.71 9.11 -1.39
N GLN A 295 14.06 10.26 -1.41
CA GLN A 295 13.33 10.77 -2.56
C GLN A 295 13.90 12.12 -2.95
N LEU A 296 14.53 12.21 -4.13
CA LEU A 296 15.05 13.46 -4.65
C LEU A 296 14.03 14.12 -5.58
N VAL A 297 13.77 15.41 -5.34
CA VAL A 297 13.02 16.27 -6.24
C VAL A 297 14.01 17.03 -7.10
N ALA A 298 14.08 16.71 -8.39
CA ALA A 298 15.03 17.30 -9.33
C ALA A 298 14.28 17.98 -10.50
N GLN A 299 14.98 18.83 -11.25
CA GLN A 299 14.36 19.50 -12.39
C GLN A 299 14.19 18.54 -13.58
N GLN A 300 15.25 17.85 -14.01
CA GLN A 300 15.22 17.02 -15.23
C GLN A 300 16.30 15.92 -15.24
N HIS A 301 15.98 14.79 -15.87
CA HIS A 301 16.92 13.70 -16.15
C HIS A 301 17.48 13.82 -17.58
N ASP A 302 18.63 13.19 -17.85
CA ASP A 302 19.23 13.07 -19.19
C ASP A 302 18.32 12.45 -20.26
N LEU A 303 17.24 11.76 -19.84
CA LEU A 303 16.26 11.15 -20.75
C LEU A 303 15.19 12.15 -21.20
N GLY A 304 15.31 13.41 -20.78
CA GLY A 304 14.42 14.50 -21.17
C GLY A 304 13.18 14.62 -20.28
N THR A 305 12.30 15.54 -20.68
CA THR A 305 11.12 15.96 -19.90
C THR A 305 9.97 14.95 -19.88
N GLY A 306 10.01 13.94 -20.76
CA GLY A 306 9.03 12.85 -20.79
C GLY A 306 9.19 11.85 -19.63
N LEU A 307 10.34 11.85 -18.94
CA LEU A 307 10.55 11.05 -17.75
C LEU A 307 10.10 11.82 -16.50
N TYR A 308 9.05 11.35 -15.85
CA TYR A 308 8.50 12.01 -14.65
C TYR A 308 9.17 11.57 -13.36
N GLY A 309 9.76 10.38 -13.34
CA GLY A 309 10.46 9.85 -12.18
C GLY A 309 11.13 8.52 -12.46
N ILE A 310 12.02 8.11 -11.54
CA ILE A 310 12.78 6.87 -11.66
C ILE A 310 13.22 6.36 -10.28
N MET A 311 13.20 5.04 -10.09
CA MET A 311 13.98 4.38 -9.04
C MET A 311 15.36 4.03 -9.61
N PHE A 312 16.35 4.86 -9.27
CA PHE A 312 17.70 4.77 -9.80
C PHE A 312 18.61 3.84 -8.97
N ASP A 313 18.26 3.59 -7.70
CA ASP A 313 19.13 2.83 -6.79
C ASP A 313 19.07 1.32 -7.03
N GLN A 314 19.91 0.88 -7.97
CA GLN A 314 20.06 -0.51 -8.41
C GLN A 314 21.46 -1.07 -8.14
N GLN A 315 22.25 -0.46 -7.24
CA GLN A 315 23.56 -0.97 -6.81
C GLN A 315 23.53 -1.48 -5.35
N GLY A 316 24.25 -2.57 -5.04
CA GLY A 316 24.39 -3.08 -3.66
C GLY A 316 23.16 -3.77 -3.06
N LYS A 317 22.91 -3.56 -1.76
CA LYS A 317 21.67 -3.90 -1.04
C LYS A 317 20.62 -2.80 -1.31
N GLN A 318 20.14 -2.89 -2.55
CA GLN A 318 19.40 -1.92 -3.35
C GLN A 318 18.06 -1.42 -2.79
N ARG A 319 17.53 -0.41 -3.50
CA ARG A 319 16.15 0.13 -3.51
C ARG A 319 15.84 1.17 -2.44
N GLN A 320 16.84 1.97 -2.07
CA GLN A 320 16.68 3.06 -1.11
C GLN A 320 16.36 4.39 -1.81
N GLY A 321 16.80 4.59 -3.05
CA GLY A 321 16.70 5.87 -3.75
C GLY A 321 15.73 5.92 -4.92
N CYS A 322 14.92 6.97 -4.99
CA CYS A 322 14.14 7.34 -6.16
C CYS A 322 14.16 8.86 -6.40
N ALA A 323 13.87 9.28 -7.62
CA ALA A 323 13.82 10.67 -8.02
C ALA A 323 12.54 11.00 -8.79
N VAL A 324 12.10 12.25 -8.71
CA VAL A 324 10.97 12.80 -9.46
C VAL A 324 11.39 14.10 -10.15
N PHE A 325 10.91 14.32 -11.38
CA PHE A 325 11.38 15.39 -12.26
C PHE A 325 10.32 16.43 -12.56
N HIS A 326 10.52 17.63 -12.03
CA HIS A 326 9.56 18.73 -12.08
C HIS A 326 9.44 19.42 -13.45
N ALA A 327 10.33 19.15 -14.40
CA ALA A 327 10.16 19.61 -15.78
C ALA A 327 8.89 19.05 -16.44
N GLY A 328 8.47 17.83 -16.08
CA GLY A 328 7.29 17.19 -16.65
C GLY A 328 6.02 17.29 -15.79
N ILE A 329 6.15 17.40 -14.47
CA ILE A 329 5.03 17.32 -13.51
C ILE A 329 4.82 18.60 -12.68
N GLY A 330 5.73 19.57 -12.80
CA GLY A 330 5.67 20.80 -12.04
C GLY A 330 4.44 21.63 -12.39
N GLY A 331 3.87 22.29 -11.38
CA GLY A 331 2.73 23.18 -11.57
C GLY A 331 1.80 23.21 -10.35
N ALA A 332 0.87 24.16 -10.35
CA ALA A 332 -0.04 24.42 -9.24
C ALA A 332 -1.50 24.02 -9.50
N THR A 333 -1.83 23.53 -10.71
CA THR A 333 -3.20 23.11 -11.04
C THR A 333 -3.56 21.81 -10.31
N ALA A 334 -4.86 21.53 -10.20
CA ALA A 334 -5.34 20.30 -9.58
C ALA A 334 -4.85 19.04 -10.33
N GLU A 335 -4.77 19.11 -11.66
CA GLU A 335 -4.22 18.04 -12.51
C GLU A 335 -2.74 17.80 -12.22
N GLN A 336 -1.95 18.88 -12.08
CA GLN A 336 -0.53 18.78 -11.79
C GLN A 336 -0.27 18.27 -10.38
N HIS A 337 -0.99 18.75 -9.37
CA HIS A 337 -0.87 18.20 -8.01
C HIS A 337 -1.30 16.72 -7.95
N ARG A 338 -2.30 16.29 -8.73
CA ARG A 338 -2.67 14.88 -8.86
C ARG A 338 -1.56 14.06 -9.52
N LEU A 339 -0.93 14.59 -10.57
CA LEU A 339 0.18 13.94 -11.26
C LEU A 339 1.41 13.85 -10.35
N GLN A 340 1.75 14.91 -9.63
CA GLN A 340 2.81 14.92 -8.62
C GLN A 340 2.57 13.88 -7.53
N LEU A 341 1.38 13.85 -6.92
CA LEU A 341 1.04 12.81 -5.93
C LEU A 341 1.23 11.40 -6.50
N TYR A 342 0.75 11.17 -7.72
CA TYR A 342 0.91 9.88 -8.39
C TYR A 342 2.39 9.53 -8.58
N THR A 343 3.19 10.42 -9.15
CA THR A 343 4.60 10.17 -9.48
C THR A 343 5.44 9.95 -8.22
N TYR A 344 5.31 10.82 -7.22
CA TYR A 344 6.03 10.68 -5.94
C TYR A 344 5.75 9.32 -5.27
N VAL A 345 4.49 8.91 -5.26
CA VAL A 345 4.09 7.64 -4.66
C VAL A 345 4.48 6.44 -5.52
N HIS A 346 4.43 6.59 -6.85
CA HIS A 346 4.77 5.55 -7.82
C HIS A 346 6.25 5.15 -7.71
N GLU A 347 7.14 6.14 -7.79
CA GLU A 347 8.58 5.89 -7.76
C GLU A 347 9.03 5.35 -6.41
N LEU A 348 8.47 5.89 -5.32
CA LEU A 348 8.71 5.35 -3.99
C LEU A 348 8.16 3.92 -3.84
N GLY A 349 7.09 3.58 -4.54
CA GLY A 349 6.58 2.20 -4.62
C GLY A 349 7.60 1.23 -5.24
N HIS A 350 8.38 1.67 -6.24
CA HIS A 350 9.44 0.85 -6.83
C HIS A 350 10.54 0.49 -5.83
N CYS A 351 10.82 1.36 -4.85
CA CYS A 351 11.72 1.05 -3.73
C CYS A 351 11.23 -0.17 -2.93
N PHE A 352 9.92 -0.34 -2.76
CA PHE A 352 9.33 -1.48 -2.06
C PHE A 352 9.03 -2.69 -2.96
N ASN A 353 9.67 -2.75 -4.12
CA ASN A 353 9.46 -3.79 -5.14
C ASN A 353 7.98 -3.89 -5.60
N LEU A 354 7.26 -2.77 -5.57
CA LEU A 354 5.92 -2.69 -6.15
C LEU A 354 6.08 -2.44 -7.66
N ILE A 355 6.08 -3.53 -8.42
CA ILE A 355 6.26 -3.51 -9.88
C ILE A 355 4.99 -3.01 -10.57
N ARG A 356 5.13 -2.21 -11.64
CA ARG A 356 4.02 -1.75 -12.49
C ARG A 356 3.13 -2.93 -12.95
N SER A 357 1.83 -2.83 -12.72
CA SER A 357 0.89 -3.97 -12.90
C SER A 357 0.77 -4.52 -14.32
N TRP A 358 1.21 -3.80 -15.36
CA TRP A 358 1.18 -4.30 -16.74
C TRP A 358 2.24 -5.37 -17.03
N ARG A 359 3.29 -5.49 -16.21
CA ARG A 359 4.31 -6.55 -16.37
C ARG A 359 3.81 -7.97 -16.07
N PHE A 360 2.55 -8.13 -15.66
CA PHE A 360 1.90 -9.44 -15.45
C PHE A 360 0.81 -9.79 -16.48
N ALA A 361 0.65 -9.01 -17.56
CA ALA A 361 -0.25 -9.36 -18.64
C ALA A 361 0.38 -10.47 -19.52
N ARG A 362 0.31 -11.73 -19.08
CA ARG A 362 0.52 -12.87 -19.99
C ARG A 362 -0.70 -12.97 -20.90
N THR A 363 -0.48 -12.84 -22.21
CA THR A 363 -1.41 -13.30 -23.25
C THR A 363 -1.68 -14.78 -23.01
N ILE A 364 -2.94 -15.14 -22.76
CA ILE A 364 -3.37 -16.54 -22.74
C ILE A 364 -3.93 -16.84 -24.12
N LEU A 365 -3.26 -17.73 -24.85
CA LEU A 365 -3.81 -18.32 -26.06
C LEU A 365 -4.84 -19.37 -25.65
N ILE A 366 -6.10 -19.17 -26.05
CA ILE A 366 -7.17 -20.14 -25.86
C ILE A 366 -7.47 -20.74 -27.23
N ARG A 367 -7.46 -22.06 -27.35
CA ARG A 367 -7.79 -22.79 -28.57
C ARG A 367 -9.23 -23.26 -28.52
N ASP A 368 -9.99 -23.01 -29.58
CA ASP A 368 -11.30 -23.63 -29.82
C ASP A 368 -11.32 -24.42 -31.14
N ARG A 369 -12.50 -24.90 -31.56
CA ARG A 369 -12.68 -25.69 -32.79
C ARG A 369 -12.48 -24.90 -34.09
N THR A 370 -12.35 -23.58 -34.01
CA THR A 370 -12.16 -22.68 -35.17
C THR A 370 -10.75 -22.09 -35.26
N GLY A 371 -9.92 -22.18 -34.20
CA GLY A 371 -8.52 -21.77 -34.26
C GLY A 371 -7.92 -21.38 -32.91
N TRP A 372 -6.71 -20.81 -32.96
CA TRP A 372 -6.07 -20.15 -31.82
C TRP A 372 -6.59 -18.73 -31.69
N HIS A 373 -7.18 -18.41 -30.55
CA HIS A 373 -7.66 -17.06 -30.25
C HIS A 373 -6.81 -16.46 -29.13
N ALA A 374 -6.21 -15.30 -29.40
CA ALA A 374 -5.54 -14.52 -28.39
C ALA A 374 -6.61 -13.83 -27.52
N CYS A 375 -6.85 -14.35 -26.32
CA CYS A 375 -7.75 -13.71 -25.38
C CYS A 375 -6.95 -12.80 -24.45
N SER A 376 -7.05 -11.48 -24.66
CA SER A 376 -6.57 -10.49 -23.72
C SER A 376 -7.51 -10.47 -22.51
N VAL A 377 -7.20 -11.28 -21.51
CA VAL A 377 -7.86 -11.17 -20.21
C VAL A 377 -7.32 -9.90 -19.54
N ARG A 378 -8.01 -8.77 -19.72
CA ARG A 378 -7.78 -7.55 -18.94
C ARG A 378 -8.11 -7.85 -17.47
N ARG A 379 -7.16 -8.43 -16.72
CA ARG A 379 -7.22 -8.50 -15.26
C ARG A 379 -7.14 -7.06 -14.74
N ARG A 380 -8.27 -6.56 -14.24
CA ARG A 380 -8.42 -5.21 -13.70
C ARG A 380 -7.58 -5.05 -12.41
N PRO A 381 -6.98 -3.86 -12.18
CA PRO A 381 -5.90 -3.64 -11.23
C PRO A 381 -6.33 -3.71 -9.76
N ILE A 382 -5.46 -4.27 -8.91
CA ILE A 382 -5.56 -4.18 -7.44
C ILE A 382 -4.28 -3.53 -6.92
N TRP A 383 -4.33 -2.21 -6.72
CA TRP A 383 -3.38 -1.47 -5.90
C TRP A 383 -4.15 -0.76 -4.78
N LYS A 384 -3.66 -0.82 -3.54
CA LYS A 384 -4.26 -0.09 -2.40
C LYS A 384 -3.81 1.38 -2.37
N VAL A 385 -2.64 1.69 -2.93
CA VAL A 385 -2.14 3.08 -3.00
C VAL A 385 -2.72 3.87 -4.19
N ALA A 386 -2.91 3.24 -5.36
CA ALA A 386 -3.59 3.88 -6.49
C ALA A 386 -5.13 3.84 -6.43
N LYS A 387 -5.75 3.00 -5.57
CA LYS A 387 -7.22 2.93 -5.44
C LYS A 387 -7.86 4.11 -4.71
N ILE A 388 -7.07 5.10 -4.29
CA ILE A 388 -7.56 6.42 -3.86
C ILE A 388 -8.13 7.20 -5.06
N LEU A 389 -7.70 6.86 -6.28
CA LEU A 389 -8.21 7.41 -7.54
C LEU A 389 -8.98 6.30 -8.26
N LYS A 390 -10.31 6.27 -8.09
CA LYS A 390 -11.19 5.45 -8.93
C LYS A 390 -12.01 6.38 -9.83
N PHE A 391 -11.78 6.32 -11.14
CA PHE A 391 -12.79 6.68 -12.13
C PHE A 391 -13.14 5.52 -13.05
N GLN A 392 -14.44 5.43 -13.27
CA GLN A 392 -15.15 4.68 -14.29
C GLN A 392 -14.94 5.40 -15.62
N ILE A 393 -14.56 4.68 -16.67
CA ILE A 393 -14.92 5.05 -18.04
C ILE A 393 -15.97 4.01 -18.43
N SER A 394 -17.21 4.47 -18.56
CA SER A 394 -18.30 3.69 -19.13
C SER A 394 -19.15 4.62 -19.96
N ASP A 395 -18.87 4.67 -21.26
CA ASP A 395 -19.84 5.09 -22.27
C ASP A 395 -19.74 4.11 -23.44
N CYS A 396 -20.74 3.23 -23.54
CA CYS A 396 -21.09 2.50 -24.74
C CYS A 396 -22.63 2.48 -24.78
N PRO A 397 -23.29 2.93 -25.86
CA PRO A 397 -24.71 3.26 -25.80
C PRO A 397 -25.64 2.09 -26.21
N LEU A 398 -26.83 2.05 -25.57
CA LEU A 398 -28.11 1.37 -25.92
C LEU A 398 -28.35 -0.09 -25.42
N PRO A 399 -29.63 -0.57 -25.28
CA PRO A 399 -30.64 -0.14 -24.30
C PRO A 399 -31.41 -1.29 -23.56
N LYS A 400 -32.00 -0.93 -22.39
CA LYS A 400 -33.21 -1.45 -21.67
C LYS A 400 -33.33 -2.91 -21.08
N ALA A 401 -33.46 -2.92 -19.73
CA ALA A 401 -34.37 -3.67 -18.82
C ALA A 401 -33.93 -5.02 -18.14
N PRO A 402 -34.44 -5.34 -16.90
CA PRO A 402 -33.75 -6.09 -15.82
C PRO A 402 -34.50 -7.38 -15.39
N PRO A 403 -34.37 -7.97 -14.16
CA PRO A 403 -33.26 -8.22 -13.21
C PRO A 403 -33.11 -9.75 -12.89
N LEU A 404 -31.99 -10.22 -12.28
CA LEU A 404 -32.01 -11.18 -11.15
C LEU A 404 -30.61 -11.64 -10.67
N LEU A 405 -30.59 -11.97 -9.39
CA LEU A 405 -29.54 -12.45 -8.51
C LEU A 405 -29.21 -13.96 -8.77
N ILE A 406 -27.98 -14.40 -8.43
CA ILE A 406 -27.55 -15.75 -7.92
C ILE A 406 -26.47 -16.54 -8.73
N TRP A 407 -25.28 -16.64 -8.08
CA TRP A 407 -24.30 -17.74 -7.86
C TRP A 407 -23.49 -18.54 -8.93
N LYS A 408 -22.26 -18.83 -8.45
CA LYS A 408 -21.28 -19.94 -8.66
C LYS A 408 -21.66 -21.20 -9.49
N ILE A 409 -20.65 -21.56 -10.32
CA ILE A 409 -19.96 -22.87 -10.52
C ILE A 409 -20.61 -23.95 -11.43
N SER A 410 -19.75 -24.45 -12.34
CA SER A 410 -19.61 -25.84 -12.84
C SER A 410 -20.30 -26.28 -14.15
N LYS A 411 -19.42 -26.65 -15.10
CA LYS A 411 -19.44 -27.70 -16.14
C LYS A 411 -20.43 -27.66 -17.32
N CYS A 412 -19.81 -27.97 -18.48
CA CYS A 412 -20.36 -28.25 -19.80
C CYS A 412 -21.60 -29.15 -19.84
N ARG A 413 -22.48 -28.86 -20.81
CA ARG A 413 -23.07 -29.85 -21.72
C ARG A 413 -23.26 -29.26 -23.11
N THR A 414 -23.04 -30.11 -24.10
CA THR A 414 -23.07 -29.91 -25.56
C THR A 414 -24.46 -30.05 -26.17
N ALA A 415 -24.56 -29.53 -27.42
CA ALA A 415 -25.53 -29.80 -28.49
C ALA A 415 -26.89 -29.08 -28.39
N HIS A 416 -27.47 -28.53 -29.46
CA HIS A 416 -27.23 -28.71 -30.90
C HIS A 416 -26.98 -27.40 -31.64
#